data_AF-A0A674GWU9-F1
#
_entry.id   AF-A0A674GWU9-F1
#
_cell.length_a   1.000
_cell.length_b   1.000
_cell.length_c   1.000
_cell.angle_alpha   90.00
_cell.angle_beta   90.00
_cell.angle_gamma   90.00
#
_symmetry.space_group_name_H-M   'P 1'
#
loop_
_entity.id
_entity.type
_entity.pdbx_description
1 polymer ?
#
loop_
_entity_poly.entity_id
_entity_poly.type
_entity_poly.pdbx_seq_one_letter_code
_entity_poly.pdbx_strand_id
1 'polypeptide(L)'
;MAESEAETPSTPCEFESKYFEYNGVRLPPFCRGKMEEIANFPVRDSDVWIVTYPKSGADVPSPHQKPPALPVFAFGPPQRQLQVGYGSWFEHVQEFWEHHMDANVLFLKYEDMHKDLATMVEQLVRFLGVSYDKAQLESMVEHCHQLIDQCCNAEALPVGRGRVGLWKDIFTVSMNEKFDLVYKQKMGKCDLTFDFYL
;
A
#
# COMPACT_ATOMS: atom_id res chain seq x y z
N MET A 1 57.77 21.21 -21.45
CA MET A 1 57.55 21.21 -19.99
C MET A 1 56.08 20.91 -19.81
N ALA A 2 55.79 19.73 -19.27
CA ALA A 2 54.45 19.16 -19.19
C ALA A 2 53.69 19.74 -17.99
N GLU A 3 52.45 20.16 -18.23
CA GLU A 3 51.50 20.53 -17.19
C GLU A 3 51.05 19.27 -16.45
N SER A 4 51.17 19.28 -15.13
CA SER A 4 50.77 18.21 -14.22
C SER A 4 49.27 18.30 -13.97
N GLU A 5 48.48 17.39 -14.53
CA GLU A 5 47.10 17.15 -14.13
C GLU A 5 47.10 16.41 -12.79
N ALA A 6 46.52 17.03 -11.76
CA ALA A 6 46.27 16.39 -10.48
C ALA A 6 45.06 15.47 -10.62
N GLU A 7 45.27 14.15 -10.50
CA GLU A 7 44.19 13.18 -10.31
C GLU A 7 43.43 13.51 -9.02
N THR A 8 42.17 13.92 -9.13
CA THR A 8 41.24 13.91 -8.00
C THR A 8 40.75 12.48 -7.80
N PRO A 9 40.93 11.88 -6.61
CA PRO A 9 40.42 10.55 -6.35
C PRO A 9 38.89 10.62 -6.36
N SER A 10 38.28 9.95 -7.31
CA SER A 10 36.84 9.72 -7.38
C SER A 10 36.45 8.76 -6.26
N THR A 11 36.26 9.29 -5.05
CA THR A 11 35.55 8.58 -3.98
C THR A 11 34.17 8.22 -4.52
N PRO A 12 33.75 6.94 -4.50
CA PRO A 12 32.38 6.58 -4.81
C PRO A 12 31.49 7.32 -3.82
N CYS A 13 30.65 8.21 -4.33
CA CYS A 13 29.64 8.91 -3.56
C CYS A 13 28.80 7.85 -2.83
N GLU A 14 28.89 7.81 -1.49
CA GLU A 14 28.10 6.95 -0.61
C GLU A 14 26.61 7.27 -0.77
N PHE A 15 25.97 6.70 -1.80
CA PHE A 15 24.52 6.69 -1.97
C PHE A 15 23.88 5.42 -1.36
N GLU A 16 24.65 4.65 -0.59
CA GLU A 16 24.34 3.27 -0.19
C GLU A 16 23.49 3.12 1.08
N SER A 17 23.01 4.20 1.69
CA SER A 17 22.48 4.14 3.08
C SER A 17 20.97 4.35 3.24
N LYS A 18 20.21 4.71 2.20
CA LYS A 18 18.76 4.97 2.39
C LYS A 18 17.87 3.73 2.27
N TYR A 19 18.30 2.70 1.56
CA TYR A 19 17.54 1.48 1.37
C TYR A 19 18.46 0.26 1.29
N PHE A 20 17.87 -0.91 1.51
CA PHE A 20 18.51 -2.22 1.47
C PHE A 20 17.89 -3.01 0.32
N GLU A 21 18.69 -3.54 -0.60
CA GLU A 21 18.19 -4.36 -1.70
C GLU A 21 18.25 -5.85 -1.34
N TYR A 22 17.17 -6.58 -1.58
CA TYR A 22 17.05 -8.01 -1.33
C TYR A 22 16.22 -8.65 -2.44
N ASN A 23 16.78 -9.65 -3.13
CA ASN A 23 16.14 -10.32 -4.28
C ASN A 23 15.58 -9.36 -5.35
N GLY A 24 16.29 -8.27 -5.64
CA GLY A 24 15.86 -7.25 -6.60
C GLY A 24 14.79 -6.28 -6.08
N VAL A 25 14.33 -6.46 -4.83
CA VAL A 25 13.37 -5.57 -4.17
C VAL A 25 14.09 -4.63 -3.22
N ARG A 26 13.74 -3.35 -3.31
CA ARG A 26 14.26 -2.31 -2.41
C ARG A 26 13.44 -2.24 -1.13
N LEU A 27 14.04 -2.52 0.01
CA LEU A 27 13.45 -2.51 1.34
C LEU A 27 14.00 -1.38 2.21
N PRO A 28 13.29 -0.97 3.27
CA PRO A 28 13.82 -0.03 4.26
C PRO A 28 15.09 -0.57 4.96
N PRO A 29 15.99 0.31 5.45
CA PRO A 29 17.24 -0.11 6.10
C PRO A 29 17.05 -1.03 7.31
N PHE A 30 15.93 -0.91 8.04
CA PHE A 30 15.64 -1.75 9.21
C PHE A 30 15.39 -3.23 8.88
N CYS A 31 15.16 -3.56 7.61
CA CYS A 31 15.04 -4.93 7.12
C CYS A 31 16.41 -5.63 7.01
N ARG A 32 17.51 -4.86 6.90
CA ARG A 32 18.85 -5.43 6.73
C ARG A 32 19.20 -6.36 7.90
N GLY A 33 19.65 -7.57 7.56
CA GLY A 33 20.07 -8.58 8.54
C GLY A 33 18.92 -9.38 9.20
N LYS A 34 17.66 -9.10 8.86
CA LYS A 34 16.49 -9.81 9.41
C LYS A 34 15.74 -10.68 8.40
N MET A 35 16.16 -10.71 7.14
CA MET A 35 15.42 -11.41 6.08
C MET A 35 15.32 -12.91 6.30
N GLU A 36 16.41 -13.53 6.76
CA GLU A 36 16.41 -14.96 7.07
C GLU A 36 15.54 -15.27 8.30
N GLU A 37 15.55 -14.41 9.31
CA GLU A 37 14.70 -14.54 10.49
C GLU A 37 13.21 -14.40 10.13
N ILE A 38 12.87 -13.44 9.27
CA ILE A 38 11.50 -13.23 8.79
C ILE A 38 11.04 -14.42 7.93
N ALA A 39 11.90 -14.94 7.05
CA ALA A 39 11.57 -16.09 6.22
C ALA A 39 11.34 -17.37 7.03
N ASN A 40 12.06 -17.53 8.15
CA ASN A 40 11.93 -18.67 9.05
C ASN A 40 11.03 -18.38 10.26
N PHE A 41 10.26 -17.28 10.23
CA PHE A 41 9.41 -16.90 11.35
C PHE A 41 8.38 -18.01 11.62
N PRO A 42 8.30 -18.54 12.85
CA PRO A 42 7.40 -19.66 13.16
C PRO A 42 5.95 -19.18 13.14
N VAL A 43 5.23 -19.48 12.06
CA VAL A 43 3.81 -19.17 11.89
C VAL A 43 2.96 -20.19 12.65
N ARG A 44 1.95 -19.71 13.36
CA ARG A 44 0.92 -20.53 14.01
C ARG A 44 -0.34 -20.53 13.17
N ASP A 45 -1.12 -21.60 13.27
CA ASP A 45 -2.40 -21.73 12.54
C ASP A 45 -3.44 -20.67 12.94
N SER A 46 -3.28 -20.06 14.11
CA SER A 46 -4.16 -18.98 14.60
C SER A 46 -3.69 -17.57 14.23
N ASP A 47 -2.56 -17.42 13.54
CA ASP A 47 -2.02 -16.11 13.20
C ASP A 47 -2.81 -15.47 12.07
N VAL A 48 -3.18 -14.21 12.23
CA VAL A 48 -3.82 -13.40 11.20
C VAL A 48 -2.83 -12.34 10.74
N TRP A 49 -2.52 -12.36 9.45
CA TRP A 49 -1.57 -11.43 8.84
C TRP A 49 -2.32 -10.37 8.04
N ILE A 50 -1.99 -9.11 8.28
CA ILE A 50 -2.48 -7.98 7.48
C ILE A 50 -1.29 -7.46 6.67
N VAL A 51 -1.37 -7.59 5.35
CA VAL A 51 -0.33 -7.12 4.43
C VAL A 51 -0.88 -5.95 3.62
N THR A 52 -0.18 -4.82 3.67
CA THR A 52 -0.56 -3.61 2.91
C THR A 52 0.66 -3.00 2.26
N TYR A 53 0.47 -2.45 1.07
CA TYR A 53 1.52 -1.64 0.47
C TYR A 53 1.69 -0.35 1.28
N PRO A 54 2.92 0.05 1.65
CA PRO A 54 3.15 1.17 2.55
C PRO A 54 2.42 2.44 2.08
N LYS A 55 1.77 3.12 3.04
CA LYS A 55 1.01 4.35 2.81
C LYS A 55 -0.22 4.19 1.89
N SER A 56 -0.76 2.99 1.73
CA SER A 56 -2.02 2.76 1.00
C SER A 56 -3.27 3.30 1.72
N GLY A 57 -3.14 3.89 2.91
CA GLY A 57 -4.26 4.50 3.65
C GLY A 57 -4.99 3.54 4.61
N ALA A 58 -4.49 2.32 4.81
CA ALA A 58 -5.06 1.34 5.74
C ALA A 58 -4.72 1.56 7.23
N ASP A 59 -3.85 2.53 7.57
CA ASP A 59 -3.50 2.85 8.95
C ASP A 59 -4.47 3.89 9.54
N VAL A 60 -5.28 3.47 10.52
CA VAL A 60 -6.00 4.38 11.43
C VAL A 60 -4.96 5.11 12.30
N PRO A 61 -4.96 6.45 12.37
CA PRO A 61 -3.91 7.18 13.07
C PRO A 61 -4.03 6.99 14.59
N SER A 62 -3.01 6.35 15.20
CA SER A 62 -2.82 6.38 16.66
C SER A 62 -2.42 7.79 17.12
N PRO A 63 -2.97 8.34 18.23
CA PRO A 63 -2.85 9.75 18.61
C PRO A 63 -1.44 10.19 19.08
N HIS A 64 -0.44 9.32 19.06
CA HIS A 64 0.90 9.60 19.61
C HIS A 64 2.05 9.52 18.59
N GLN A 65 1.77 9.51 17.29
CA GLN A 65 2.80 9.65 16.26
C GLN A 65 2.76 11.03 15.61
N LYS A 66 3.90 11.73 15.66
CA LYS A 66 4.14 12.95 14.85
C LYS A 66 3.76 12.65 13.40
N PRO A 67 3.02 13.54 12.72
CA PRO A 67 2.53 13.26 11.38
C PRO A 67 3.71 13.14 10.40
N PRO A 68 3.96 11.98 9.77
CA PRO A 68 4.77 11.98 8.57
C PRO A 68 3.95 12.68 7.46
N ALA A 69 4.51 13.77 6.98
CA ALA A 69 4.03 14.47 5.80
C ALA A 69 4.21 13.59 4.54
N LEU A 70 3.22 13.66 3.63
CA LEU A 70 3.24 13.29 2.19
C LEU A 70 3.05 11.78 1.81
N PRO A 71 2.41 11.48 0.65
CA PRO A 71 0.97 11.26 0.44
C PRO A 71 0.67 9.81 0.00
N VAL A 72 -0.63 9.48 -0.17
CA VAL A 72 -1.17 8.17 -0.59
C VAL A 72 -0.81 7.76 -2.03
N PHE A 73 -0.25 8.66 -2.83
CA PHE A 73 0.58 8.32 -3.98
C PHE A 73 1.67 9.39 -4.08
N ALA A 74 2.93 9.06 -3.80
CA ALA A 74 4.05 9.93 -4.09
C ALA A 74 4.54 9.62 -5.52
N PHE A 75 4.10 10.38 -6.51
CA PHE A 75 4.74 10.37 -7.83
C PHE A 75 5.34 11.76 -8.09
N GLY A 76 6.67 11.82 -8.06
CA GLY A 76 7.43 12.94 -8.62
C GLY A 76 7.39 12.92 -10.15
N PRO A 77 7.92 13.97 -10.80
CA PRO A 77 7.87 14.09 -12.25
C PRO A 77 8.51 12.88 -12.97
N PRO A 78 8.06 12.55 -14.20
CA PRO A 78 8.18 11.24 -14.85
C PRO A 78 9.61 10.76 -15.16
N GLN A 79 10.63 11.59 -14.91
CA GLN A 79 12.02 11.33 -15.28
C GLN A 79 12.85 10.77 -14.11
N ARG A 80 12.28 10.63 -12.91
CA ARG A 80 12.87 9.85 -11.82
C ARG A 80 11.82 8.88 -11.32
N GLN A 81 11.96 7.60 -11.69
CA GLN A 81 11.22 6.51 -11.03
C GLN A 81 11.40 6.72 -9.51
N LEU A 82 10.32 7.08 -8.81
CA LEU A 82 10.40 7.28 -7.37
C LEU A 82 10.56 5.90 -6.75
N GLN A 83 11.81 5.48 -6.57
CA GLN A 83 12.19 4.22 -5.96
C GLN A 83 11.84 4.28 -4.46
N VAL A 84 10.61 3.90 -4.16
CA VAL A 84 10.07 3.80 -2.80
C VAL A 84 10.52 2.49 -2.15
N GLY A 85 10.55 2.47 -0.82
CA GLY A 85 10.74 1.20 -0.10
C GLY A 85 9.58 0.25 -0.39
N TYR A 86 9.87 -1.05 -0.34
CA TYR A 86 9.01 -2.18 -0.68
C TYR A 86 8.78 -2.44 -2.19
N GLY A 87 9.62 -1.86 -3.06
CA GLY A 87 9.67 -2.24 -4.47
C GLY A 87 8.60 -1.57 -5.35
N SER A 88 8.13 -2.30 -6.38
CA SER A 88 7.10 -1.80 -7.28
C SER A 88 5.70 -2.13 -6.76
N TRP A 89 4.85 -1.10 -6.63
CA TRP A 89 3.42 -1.31 -6.32
C TRP A 89 2.74 -2.26 -7.30
N PHE A 90 3.08 -2.17 -8.59
CA PHE A 90 2.49 -3.02 -9.64
C PHE A 90 2.83 -4.49 -9.46
N GLU A 91 4.07 -4.81 -9.11
CA GLU A 91 4.51 -6.19 -8.87
C GLU A 91 3.89 -6.72 -7.60
N HIS A 92 3.93 -5.93 -6.52
CA HIS A 92 3.34 -6.29 -5.23
C HIS A 92 1.85 -6.62 -5.36
N VAL A 93 1.06 -5.77 -6.02
CA VAL A 93 -0.38 -5.99 -6.14
C VAL A 93 -0.72 -7.16 -7.06
N GLN A 94 0.05 -7.36 -8.13
CA GLN A 94 -0.16 -8.48 -9.06
C GLN A 94 0.17 -9.82 -8.40
N GLU A 95 1.24 -9.91 -7.62
CA GLU A 95 1.62 -11.13 -6.90
C GLU A 95 0.51 -11.56 -5.92
N PHE A 96 0.02 -10.64 -5.07
CA PHE A 96 -1.11 -10.95 -4.17
C PHE A 96 -2.40 -11.25 -4.94
N TRP A 97 -2.59 -10.65 -6.10
CA TRP A 97 -3.73 -10.97 -6.97
C TRP A 97 -3.59 -12.35 -7.60
N GLU A 98 -2.41 -12.83 -7.96
CA GLU A 98 -2.25 -14.20 -8.46
C GLU A 98 -2.63 -15.25 -7.39
N HIS A 99 -2.38 -14.93 -6.13
CA HIS A 99 -2.69 -15.76 -4.96
C HIS A 99 -4.08 -15.51 -4.35
N HIS A 100 -4.92 -14.64 -4.92
CA HIS A 100 -6.20 -14.24 -4.30
C HIS A 100 -7.23 -15.38 -4.15
N MET A 101 -7.00 -16.51 -4.82
CA MET A 101 -7.84 -17.71 -4.77
C MET A 101 -7.30 -18.78 -3.81
N ASP A 102 -6.14 -18.55 -3.19
CA ASP A 102 -5.57 -19.46 -2.20
C ASP A 102 -6.39 -19.42 -0.91
N ALA A 103 -6.55 -20.59 -0.26
CA ALA A 103 -7.42 -20.73 0.91
C ALA A 103 -7.01 -19.86 2.11
N ASN A 104 -5.74 -19.46 2.18
CA ASN A 104 -5.15 -18.63 3.23
C ASN A 104 -4.96 -17.16 2.81
N VAL A 105 -5.53 -16.73 1.68
CA VAL A 105 -5.43 -15.36 1.19
C VAL A 105 -6.83 -14.78 1.00
N LEU A 106 -7.08 -13.64 1.64
CA LEU A 106 -8.26 -12.82 1.38
C LEU A 106 -7.81 -11.49 0.78
N PHE A 107 -8.10 -11.29 -0.51
CA PHE A 107 -7.79 -10.05 -1.19
C PHE A 107 -8.94 -9.06 -1.03
N LEU A 108 -8.67 -7.92 -0.39
CA LEU A 108 -9.65 -6.85 -0.15
C LEU A 108 -9.22 -5.57 -0.86
N LYS A 109 -10.19 -4.84 -1.42
CA LYS A 109 -9.98 -3.51 -1.97
C LYS A 109 -10.50 -2.46 -1.01
N TYR A 110 -9.73 -1.39 -0.84
CA TYR A 110 -10.11 -0.30 0.07
C TYR A 110 -11.40 0.37 -0.37
N GLU A 111 -11.64 0.45 -1.67
CA GLU A 111 -12.80 1.13 -2.25
C GLU A 111 -14.09 0.32 -2.07
N ASP A 112 -13.99 -1.01 -2.07
CA ASP A 112 -15.12 -1.90 -1.77
C ASP A 112 -15.59 -1.74 -0.32
N MET A 113 -14.68 -1.39 0.61
CA MET A 113 -15.04 -1.12 2.01
C MET A 113 -15.99 0.07 2.12
N HIS A 114 -15.77 1.10 1.30
CA HIS A 114 -16.60 2.31 1.27
C HIS A 114 -17.88 2.13 0.45
N LYS A 115 -17.89 1.20 -0.51
CA LYS A 115 -19.09 0.87 -1.31
C LYS A 115 -20.06 -0.06 -0.58
N ASP A 116 -19.53 -1.13 0.01
CA ASP A 116 -20.30 -2.19 0.63
C ASP A 116 -19.50 -2.84 1.77
N LEU A 117 -19.52 -2.16 2.92
CA LEU A 117 -18.88 -2.63 4.14
C LEU A 117 -19.49 -3.94 4.63
N ALA A 118 -20.80 -4.15 4.46
CA ALA A 118 -21.50 -5.32 4.95
C ALA A 118 -20.97 -6.60 4.29
N THR A 119 -20.89 -6.60 2.95
CA THR A 119 -20.33 -7.74 2.20
C THR A 119 -18.86 -7.99 2.58
N MET A 120 -18.06 -6.94 2.78
CA MET A 120 -16.67 -7.09 3.20
C MET A 120 -16.54 -7.73 4.59
N VAL A 121 -17.34 -7.29 5.57
CA VAL A 121 -17.34 -7.86 6.92
C VAL A 121 -17.78 -9.32 6.87
N GLU A 122 -18.80 -9.66 6.07
CA GLU A 122 -19.23 -11.05 5.87
C GLU A 122 -18.12 -11.94 5.29
N GLN A 123 -17.42 -11.46 4.27
CA GLN A 123 -16.28 -12.16 3.69
C GLN A 123 -15.16 -12.39 4.71
N LEU A 124 -14.83 -11.37 5.50
CA LEU A 124 -13.80 -11.43 6.53
C LEU A 124 -14.17 -12.44 7.62
N VAL A 125 -15.40 -12.39 8.12
CA VAL A 125 -15.92 -13.34 9.12
C VAL A 125 -15.83 -14.78 8.62
N ARG A 126 -16.26 -15.00 7.37
CA ARG A 126 -16.20 -16.32 6.73
C ARG A 126 -14.77 -16.81 6.54
N PHE A 127 -13.86 -15.93 6.14
CA PHE A 127 -12.45 -16.24 5.93
C PHE A 127 -11.74 -16.60 7.25
N LEU A 128 -12.02 -15.85 8.32
CA LEU A 128 -11.49 -16.15 9.66
C LEU A 128 -12.14 -17.38 10.32
N GLY A 129 -13.14 -18.00 9.68
CA GLY A 129 -13.85 -19.15 10.22
C GLY A 129 -14.65 -18.85 11.48
N VAL A 130 -15.01 -17.59 11.72
CA VAL A 130 -15.80 -17.17 12.88
C VAL A 130 -17.29 -17.31 12.53
N SER A 131 -18.06 -17.94 13.42
CA SER A 131 -19.51 -18.02 13.28
C SER A 131 -20.16 -16.87 14.04
N TYR A 132 -20.82 -15.96 13.32
CA TYR A 132 -21.72 -14.95 13.90
C TYR A 132 -23.17 -15.25 13.53
N ASP A 133 -24.08 -14.96 14.45
CA ASP A 133 -25.50 -14.87 14.11
C ASP A 133 -25.78 -13.56 13.35
N LYS A 134 -26.98 -13.47 12.77
CA LYS A 134 -27.39 -12.31 11.98
C LYS A 134 -27.34 -11.00 12.79
N ALA A 135 -27.74 -11.02 14.05
CA ALA A 135 -27.78 -9.82 14.89
C ALA A 135 -26.37 -9.37 15.30
N GLN A 136 -25.46 -10.33 15.56
CA GLN A 136 -24.05 -10.05 15.83
C GLN A 136 -23.36 -9.45 14.60
N LEU A 137 -23.65 -9.98 13.42
CA LEU A 137 -23.10 -9.47 12.17
C LEU A 137 -23.61 -8.05 11.88
N GLU A 138 -24.93 -7.80 11.98
CA GLU A 138 -25.52 -6.47 11.83
C GLU A 138 -24.92 -5.48 12.84
N SER A 139 -24.75 -5.89 14.10
CA SER A 139 -24.11 -5.05 15.12
C SER A 139 -22.64 -4.76 14.83
N MET A 140 -21.90 -5.72 14.25
CA MET A 140 -20.50 -5.53 13.87
C MET A 140 -20.37 -4.55 12.72
N VAL A 141 -21.19 -4.73 11.67
CA VAL A 141 -21.22 -3.82 10.51
C VAL A 141 -21.55 -2.40 10.95
N GLU A 142 -22.55 -2.23 11.81
CA GLU A 142 -22.91 -0.93 12.39
C GLU A 142 -21.74 -0.31 13.17
N HIS A 143 -21.06 -1.11 14.01
CA HIS A 143 -19.89 -0.63 14.75
C HIS A 143 -18.75 -0.22 13.82
N CYS A 144 -18.49 -0.98 12.76
CA CYS A 144 -17.49 -0.64 11.74
C CYS A 144 -17.86 0.65 11.00
N HIS A 145 -19.13 0.84 10.63
CA HIS A 145 -19.61 2.10 10.05
C HIS A 145 -19.35 3.28 10.99
N GLN A 146 -19.69 3.15 12.28
CA GLN A 146 -19.44 4.20 13.25
C GLN A 146 -17.96 4.55 13.40
N LEU A 147 -17.06 3.57 13.36
CA LEU A 147 -15.61 3.81 13.40
C LEU A 147 -15.10 4.51 12.14
N ILE A 148 -15.61 4.11 10.98
CA ILE A 148 -15.29 4.75 9.70
C ILE A 148 -15.81 6.19 9.69
N ASP A 149 -17.06 6.42 10.11
CA ASP A 149 -17.69 7.74 10.17
C ASP A 149 -17.02 8.68 11.16
N GLN A 150 -16.54 8.18 12.30
CA GLN A 150 -15.69 8.96 13.22
C GLN A 150 -14.38 9.41 12.57
N CYS A 151 -13.92 8.66 11.57
CA CYS A 151 -12.78 9.04 10.73
C CYS A 151 -13.20 9.84 9.50
N CYS A 152 -14.49 10.14 9.27
CA CYS A 152 -15.03 10.92 8.15
C CYS A 152 -15.46 12.34 8.55
N ASN A 153 -15.32 13.32 7.64
CA ASN A 153 -15.83 14.68 7.84
C ASN A 153 -17.33 14.77 7.50
N ALA A 154 -17.91 15.96 7.63
CA ALA A 154 -19.33 16.26 7.38
C ALA A 154 -19.87 15.89 5.98
N GLU A 155 -19.02 15.47 5.04
CA GLU A 155 -19.40 14.98 3.71
C GLU A 155 -19.41 13.43 3.61
N ALA A 156 -19.32 12.71 4.74
CA ALA A 156 -19.20 11.24 4.81
C ALA A 156 -17.95 10.68 4.09
N LEU A 157 -16.88 11.50 4.01
CA LEU A 157 -15.62 11.13 3.40
C LEU A 157 -14.52 11.10 4.47
N PRO A 158 -13.60 10.11 4.46
CA PRO A 158 -12.53 10.05 5.46
C PRO A 158 -11.78 11.38 5.56
N VAL A 159 -11.68 11.95 6.75
CA VAL A 159 -10.96 13.21 7.03
C VAL A 159 -9.51 13.04 6.59
N GLY A 160 -9.11 13.72 5.51
CA GLY A 160 -7.73 13.74 5.03
C GLY A 160 -7.41 12.66 3.99
N ARG A 161 -6.33 11.91 4.20
CA ARG A 161 -5.69 11.06 3.17
C ARG A 161 -6.48 9.81 2.76
N GLY A 162 -7.56 9.48 3.45
CA GLY A 162 -8.36 8.28 3.21
C GLY A 162 -9.48 8.44 2.18
N ARG A 163 -9.69 9.63 1.60
CA ARG A 163 -10.76 9.86 0.63
C ARG A 163 -10.48 9.17 -0.70
N VAL A 164 -11.36 8.26 -1.13
CA VAL A 164 -11.31 7.67 -2.48
C VAL A 164 -11.51 8.78 -3.51
N GLY A 165 -10.65 8.84 -4.53
CA GLY A 165 -10.68 9.92 -5.52
C GLY A 165 -9.94 11.21 -5.14
N LEU A 166 -9.27 11.28 -3.98
CA LEU A 166 -8.45 12.45 -3.58
C LEU A 166 -7.38 12.83 -4.62
N TRP A 167 -6.89 11.84 -5.39
CA TRP A 167 -5.90 12.07 -6.44
C TRP A 167 -6.36 13.09 -7.49
N LYS A 168 -7.67 13.22 -7.75
CA LYS A 168 -8.21 14.19 -8.73
C LYS A 168 -7.90 15.64 -8.37
N ASP A 169 -7.78 15.95 -7.09
CA ASP A 169 -7.47 17.31 -6.61
C ASP A 169 -5.97 17.60 -6.62
N ILE A 170 -5.14 16.56 -6.75
CA ILE A 170 -3.67 16.64 -6.66
C ILE A 170 -3.03 16.51 -8.04
N PHE A 171 -3.57 15.65 -8.91
CA PHE A 171 -2.98 15.34 -10.20
C PHE A 171 -3.37 16.38 -11.24
N THR A 172 -2.36 16.93 -11.92
CA THR A 172 -2.62 17.67 -13.16
C THR A 172 -3.01 16.71 -14.27
N VAL A 173 -3.75 17.19 -15.28
CA VAL A 173 -4.13 16.41 -16.47
C VAL A 173 -2.91 15.70 -17.09
N SER A 174 -1.80 16.42 -17.27
CA SER A 174 -0.58 15.85 -17.87
C SER A 174 0.12 14.79 -17.02
N MET A 175 -0.05 14.83 -15.70
CA MET A 175 0.46 13.79 -14.79
C MET A 175 -0.43 12.56 -14.85
N ASN A 176 -1.75 12.77 -14.91
CA ASN A 176 -2.72 11.69 -15.04
C ASN A 176 -2.52 10.91 -16.34
N GLU A 177 -2.42 11.58 -17.49
CA GLU A 177 -2.20 10.92 -18.78
C GLU A 177 -0.92 10.06 -18.79
N LYS A 178 0.16 10.57 -18.20
CA LYS A 178 1.43 9.82 -18.10
C LYS A 178 1.30 8.62 -17.16
N PHE A 179 0.57 8.78 -16.07
CA PHE A 179 0.32 7.69 -15.13
C PHE A 179 -0.54 6.60 -15.79
N ASP A 180 -1.62 6.97 -16.47
CA ASP A 180 -2.51 6.04 -17.18
C ASP A 180 -1.76 5.21 -18.22
N LEU A 181 -0.80 5.81 -18.95
CA LEU A 181 0.07 5.09 -19.88
C LEU A 181 0.93 4.03 -19.18
N VAL A 182 1.58 4.40 -18.07
CA VAL A 182 2.40 3.46 -17.28
C VAL A 182 1.53 2.38 -16.65
N TYR A 183 0.38 2.76 -16.09
CA TYR A 183 -0.59 1.85 -15.49
C TYR A 183 -1.07 0.81 -16.50
N LYS A 184 -1.50 1.25 -17.69
CA LYS A 184 -1.94 0.36 -18.76
C LYS A 184 -0.81 -0.57 -19.23
N GLN A 185 0.42 -0.07 -19.32
CA GLN A 185 1.56 -0.90 -19.70
C GLN A 185 1.88 -1.98 -18.66
N LYS A 186 1.79 -1.65 -17.37
CA LYS A 186 2.17 -2.55 -16.27
C LYS A 186 1.05 -3.46 -15.77
N MET A 187 -0.19 -2.98 -15.76
CA MET A 187 -1.38 -3.73 -15.32
C MET A 187 -2.15 -4.36 -16.46
N GLY A 188 -1.85 -4.03 -17.73
CA GLY A 188 -2.69 -4.42 -18.87
C GLY A 188 -2.78 -5.93 -19.14
N LYS A 189 -1.96 -6.76 -18.48
CA LYS A 189 -2.05 -8.23 -18.53
C LYS A 189 -2.82 -8.84 -17.36
N CYS A 190 -3.06 -8.05 -16.32
CA CYS A 190 -3.78 -8.43 -15.12
C CYS A 190 -5.26 -8.05 -15.28
N ASP A 191 -6.16 -8.93 -14.85
CA ASP A 191 -7.61 -8.70 -14.84
C ASP A 191 -8.09 -7.91 -13.62
N LEU A 192 -7.16 -7.56 -12.72
CA LEU A 192 -7.43 -6.71 -11.56
C LEU A 192 -7.80 -5.28 -11.97
N THR A 193 -8.97 -4.85 -11.50
CA THR A 193 -9.49 -3.49 -11.67
C THR A 193 -9.64 -2.78 -10.31
N PHE A 194 -9.51 -1.46 -10.34
CA PHE A 194 -9.69 -0.60 -9.17
C PHE A 194 -10.69 0.51 -9.46
N ASP A 195 -11.46 0.89 -8.44
CA ASP A 195 -12.37 2.03 -8.50
C ASP A 195 -11.64 3.29 -8.05
N PHE A 196 -11.16 4.09 -8.99
CA PHE A 196 -10.36 5.27 -8.65
C PHE A 196 -11.19 6.41 -8.01
N TYR A 197 -12.51 6.31 -7.98
CA TYR A 197 -13.43 7.26 -7.34
C TYR A 197 -14.75 6.56 -7.01
N LEU A 198 -15.44 7.07 -5.98
CA LEU A 198 -16.79 6.67 -5.58
C LEU A 198 -17.77 7.80 -5.85
#